data_AF-A0ABD5SR65-F1
#
_entry.id   AF-A0ABD5SR65-F1
#
_cell.length_a   1.000
_cell.length_b   1.000
_cell.length_c   1.000
_cell.angle_alpha   90.00
_cell.angle_beta   90.00
_cell.angle_gamma   90.00
#
_symmetry.space_group_name_H-M   'P 1'
#
loop_
_entity.id
_entity.type
_entity.pdbx_description
1 polymer ?
#
loop_
_entity_poly.entity_id
_entity_poly.type
_entity_poly.pdbx_seq_one_letter_code
_entity_poly.pdbx_strand_id
1 'polypeptide(L)' 'MKYCLDCDWHLNAVSEPSQHDRSQAAIEHHVETGHAIDSSESIVRPTIPDITGEIFVRDLVPSSD' A
#
# COMPACT_ATOMS: atom_id res chain seq x y z
N MET A 1 -7.79 7.26 1.56
CA MET A 1 -6.90 8.31 0.99
C MET A 1 -5.96 7.63 0.00
N LYS A 2 -5.37 8.35 -0.96
CA LYS A 2 -4.33 7.80 -1.85
C LYS A 2 -3.13 8.73 -1.84
N TYR A 3 -1.93 8.20 -1.68
CA TYR A 3 -0.71 9.00 -1.74
C TYR A 3 0.43 8.22 -2.40
N CYS A 4 1.22 8.94 -3.20
CA CYS A 4 2.41 8.40 -3.82
C CYS A 4 3.56 8.36 -2.82
N LEU A 5 4.36 7.29 -2.83
CA LEU A 5 5.52 7.14 -1.96
C LEU A 5 6.80 7.76 -2.54
N ASP A 6 6.78 8.09 -3.82
CA ASP A 6 7.94 8.53 -4.60
C ASP A 6 7.85 10.00 -5.03
N CYS A 7 6.65 10.61 -5.02
CA CYS A 7 6.43 12.02 -5.34
C CYS A 7 5.27 12.63 -4.55
N ASP A 8 5.02 13.93 -4.72
CA ASP A 8 4.00 14.68 -3.96
C ASP A 8 2.54 14.47 -4.43
N TRP A 9 2.29 13.48 -5.29
CA TRP A 9 0.93 13.19 -5.77
C TRP A 9 0.05 12.58 -4.67
N HIS A 10 -1.15 13.12 -4.48
CA HIS A 10 -2.10 12.63 -3.47
C HIS A 10 -3.55 12.97 -3.82
N LEU A 11 -4.48 12.10 -3.38
CA LEU A 11 -5.92 12.30 -3.46
C LEU A 11 -6.58 12.03 -2.11
N ASN A 12 -7.42 12.98 -1.68
CA ASN A 12 -8.15 12.88 -0.43
C ASN A 12 -9.66 12.65 -0.67
N ALA A 13 -10.36 12.14 0.34
CA ALA A 13 -11.80 11.86 0.27
C ALA A 13 -12.68 13.13 0.27
N VAL A 14 -12.10 14.30 0.54
CA VAL A 14 -12.80 15.58 0.67
C VAL A 14 -12.87 16.30 -0.68
N SER A 15 -11.85 16.14 -1.50
CA SER A 15 -11.70 16.77 -2.81
C SER A 15 -12.43 15.99 -3.92
N GLU A 16 -12.52 14.66 -3.81
CA GLU A 16 -13.08 13.81 -4.87
C GLU A 16 -14.21 12.91 -4.32
N PRO A 17 -15.42 12.94 -4.90
CA PRO A 17 -16.62 12.41 -4.27
C PRO A 17 -16.71 10.88 -4.27
N SER A 18 -16.07 10.18 -5.21
CA SER A 18 -16.21 8.73 -5.33
C SER A 18 -14.92 7.98 -5.00
N GLN A 19 -15.06 6.81 -4.37
CA GLN A 19 -13.93 5.89 -4.15
C GLN A 19 -13.42 5.31 -5.49
N HIS A 20 -14.31 5.17 -6.46
CA HIS A 20 -14.01 4.62 -7.78
C HIS A 20 -13.03 5.52 -8.53
N ASP A 21 -13.34 6.81 -8.63
CA ASP A 21 -12.51 7.79 -9.35
C ASP A 21 -11.12 7.92 -8.69
N ARG A 22 -11.08 7.95 -7.35
CA ARG A 22 -9.80 7.96 -6.60
C ARG A 22 -8.96 6.71 -6.86
N SER A 23 -9.60 5.56 -7.05
CA SER A 23 -8.90 4.31 -7.33
C SER A 23 -8.41 4.27 -8.78
N GLN A 24 -9.21 4.77 -9.72
CA GLN A 24 -8.81 4.89 -11.13
C GLN A 24 -7.60 5.81 -11.28
N ALA A 25 -7.63 7.00 -10.70
CA ALA A 25 -6.52 7.95 -10.76
C ALA A 25 -5.23 7.41 -10.12
N ALA A 26 -5.33 6.61 -9.06
CA ALA A 26 -4.18 5.93 -8.47
C ALA A 26 -3.56 4.88 -9.39
N ILE A 27 -4.40 4.12 -10.11
CA ILE A 27 -3.94 3.12 -11.09
C ILE A 27 -3.27 3.84 -12.27
N GLU A 28 -3.87 4.89 -12.79
CA GLU A 28 -3.32 5.70 -13.88
C GLU A 28 -1.94 6.24 -13.50
N HIS A 29 -1.82 6.86 -12.32
CA HIS A 29 -0.53 7.37 -11.84
C HIS A 29 0.53 6.26 -11.72
N HIS A 30 0.16 5.11 -11.15
CA HIS A 30 1.07 3.97 -11.03
C HIS A 30 1.53 3.47 -12.40
N VAL A 31 0.63 3.36 -13.38
CA VAL A 31 0.95 2.89 -14.73
C VAL A 31 1.85 3.88 -15.47
N GLU A 32 1.60 5.18 -15.32
CA GLU A 32 2.36 6.22 -16.00
C GLU A 32 3.77 6.43 -15.43
N THR A 33 3.92 6.29 -14.11
CA THR A 33 5.16 6.66 -13.40
C THR A 33 5.95 5.46 -12.87
N GLY A 34 5.29 4.32 -12.69
CA GLY A 34 5.83 3.17 -11.97
C GLY A 34 5.92 3.35 -10.45
N HIS A 35 5.42 4.46 -9.90
CA HIS A 35 5.51 4.75 -8.47
C HIS A 35 4.55 3.91 -7.63
N ALA A 36 4.93 3.67 -6.37
CA ALA A 36 4.09 2.94 -5.44
C ALA A 36 3.05 3.87 -4.81
N ILE A 37 1.77 3.48 -4.87
CA ILE A 37 0.68 4.20 -4.22
C ILE A 37 0.27 3.47 -2.95
N ASP A 38 0.32 4.17 -1.81
CA ASP A 38 -0.35 3.68 -0.62
C ASP A 38 -1.83 4.07 -0.68
N SER A 39 -2.64 3.03 -0.52
CA SER A 39 -4.10 3.05 -0.57
C SER A 39 -4.73 2.87 0.81
N SER A 40 -3.93 2.84 1.86
CA SER A 40 -4.40 2.69 3.22
C SER A 40 -5.26 3.89 3.64
N GLU A 41 -6.38 3.60 4.28
CA GLU A 41 -7.19 4.62 4.96
C GLU A 41 -6.58 4.99 6.32
N SER A 42 -5.45 4.37 6.69
CA SER A 42 -4.71 4.68 7.91
C SER A 42 -3.83 5.91 7.73
N ILE A 43 -3.99 6.89 8.62
CA ILE A 43 -3.14 8.09 8.72
C ILE A 43 -1.70 7.72 9.13
N VAL A 44 -1.47 6.48 9.58
CA VAL A 44 -0.19 5.99 10.07
C VAL A 44 0.50 5.23 8.95
N ARG A 45 1.69 5.69 8.55
CA ARG A 45 2.58 4.97 7.64
C ARG A 45 2.81 3.57 8.22
N PRO A 46 2.59 2.47 7.48
CA PRO A 46 2.92 1.13 7.95
C PRO A 46 4.41 1.11 8.32
N THR A 47 4.69 1.14 9.61
CA THR A 47 6.04 0.96 10.10
C THR A 47 6.29 -0.53 10.02
N ILE A 48 7.21 -0.96 9.16
CA ILE A 48 7.70 -2.33 9.21
C ILE A 48 8.27 -2.48 10.63
N PRO A 49 7.71 -3.36 11.49
CA PRO A 49 8.34 -3.62 12.77
C PRO A 49 9.77 -4.08 12.47
N ASP A 50 10.75 -3.54 13.19
CA ASP A 50 12.14 -4.01 13.15
C ASP A 50 12.19 -5.42 13.77
N ILE A 51 11.65 -6.40 13.04
CA ILE A 51 11.80 -7.82 13.33
C ILE A 51 13.09 -8.27 12.65
N THR A 52 14.19 -7.72 13.15
CA THR A 52 15.51 -8.33 12.98
C THR A 52 15.57 -9.53 13.92
N GLY A 53 14.87 -10.61 13.56
CA GLY A 53 14.80 -11.80 14.40
C GLY A 53 13.84 -12.83 13.81
N GLU A 54 14.35 -13.62 12.88
CA GLU A 54 13.84 -14.95 12.50
C GLU A 54 12.31 -15.09 12.56
N ILE A 55 11.61 -14.66 11.50
CA ILE A 55 10.33 -15.28 11.18
C ILE A 55 10.65 -16.73 10.85
N PHE A 56 10.57 -17.58 11.86
CA PHE A 56 10.82 -19.00 11.79
C PHE A 56 9.87 -19.61 10.76
N VAL A 57 10.41 -19.94 9.58
CA VAL A 57 9.78 -20.78 8.54
C VAL A 57 9.68 -22.24 9.04
N ARG A 58 9.29 -22.45 10.31
CA ARG A 58 9.18 -23.76 10.95
C ARG A 58 7.75 -24.30 10.97
N ASP A 59 6.76 -23.51 10.56
CA ASP A 59 5.35 -23.94 10.47
C ASP A 59 4.86 -24.19 9.03
N LEU A 60 5.72 -24.03 8.02
CA LEU A 60 5.36 -24.27 6.61
C LEU A 60 5.84 -25.62 6.06
N VAL A 61 6.37 -26.51 6.91
CA VAL A 61 6.66 -27.90 6.50
C VAL A 61 5.38 -28.71 6.72
N PRO A 62 4.67 -29.14 5.67
CA PRO A 62 3.61 -30.12 5.85
C PRO A 62 4.24 -31.42 6.34
N SER A 63 3.78 -31.92 7.48
CA SER A 63 4.08 -33.28 7.92
C SER A 63 3.66 -34.24 6.81
N SER A 64 4.63 -34.81 6.11
CA SER A 64 4.39 -35.93 5.21
C SER A 64 4.27 -37.17 6.09
N ASP A 65 3.05 -37.73 6.16
CA ASP A 65 2.77 -39.08 6.65
C ASP A 65 3.25 -40.12 5.62
#